data_AF-A0AAU4X0F2-F1
#
_entry.id   AF-A0AAU4X0F2-F1
#
_cell.length_a   1.000
_cell.length_b   1.000
_cell.length_c   1.000
_cell.angle_alpha   90.00
_cell.angle_beta   90.00
_cell.angle_gamma   90.00
#
_symmetry.space_group_name_H-M   'P 1'
#
loop_
_entity.id
_entity.type
_entity.pdbx_description
1 polymer ?
#
loop_
_entity_poly.entity_id
_entity_poly.type
_entity_poly.pdbx_seq_one_letter_code
_entity_poly.pdbx_strand_id
1 'polypeptide(L)'
;MSDDAEQDLRTEVVQLKRAMQTRPVIDLARGVLMASFGLSAADAWNVLVEVSQHANTKVHHVAEDLVGAVNGDPLPDPLRQHVFAAVAEVLGPHAPNHPSAEWTPPTDRTSQEGGDKDTPPMSDRRRDLSSDPL
;
A
#
# COMPACT_ATOMS: atom_id res chain seq x y z
N MET A 1 -24.58 -32.42 -9.15
CA MET A 1 -23.95 -31.40 -10.02
C MET A 1 -24.46 -29.99 -9.75
N SER A 2 -25.70 -29.76 -9.28
CA SER A 2 -26.15 -28.39 -8.91
C SER A 2 -25.67 -27.89 -7.54
N ASP A 3 -25.45 -28.78 -6.56
CA ASP A 3 -25.05 -28.38 -5.20
C ASP A 3 -23.62 -27.82 -5.12
N ASP A 4 -22.69 -28.35 -5.92
CA ASP A 4 -21.29 -27.89 -5.94
C ASP A 4 -21.19 -26.45 -6.47
N ALA A 5 -21.94 -26.12 -7.52
CA ALA A 5 -21.98 -24.77 -8.08
C ALA A 5 -22.62 -23.76 -7.11
N GLU A 6 -23.60 -24.18 -6.31
CA GLU A 6 -24.21 -23.33 -5.29
C GLU A 6 -23.26 -23.10 -4.10
N GLN A 7 -22.47 -24.10 -3.74
CA GLN A 7 -21.45 -24.03 -2.69
C GLN A 7 -20.27 -23.13 -3.09
N ASP A 8 -19.83 -23.21 -4.35
CA ASP A 8 -18.77 -22.37 -4.92
C ASP A 8 -19.19 -20.91 -4.94
N LEU A 9 -20.41 -20.62 -5.41
CA LEU A 9 -20.95 -19.26 -5.45
C LEU A 9 -21.08 -18.66 -4.04
N ARG A 10 -21.46 -19.45 -3.03
CA ARG A 10 -21.50 -19.01 -1.63
C ARG A 10 -20.11 -18.70 -1.08
N THR A 11 -19.11 -19.50 -1.44
CA THR A 11 -17.71 -19.29 -1.05
C THR A 11 -17.16 -18.01 -1.65
N GLU A 12 -17.38 -17.78 -2.95
CA GLU A 12 -17.02 -16.55 -3.63
C GLU A 12 -17.68 -15.32 -3.00
N VAL A 13 -18.97 -15.40 -2.68
CA VAL A 13 -19.69 -14.30 -2.00
C VAL A 13 -19.11 -14.01 -0.61
N VAL A 14 -18.71 -15.03 0.16
CA VAL A 14 -18.08 -14.85 1.47
C VAL A 14 -16.68 -14.26 1.33
N GLN A 15 -15.88 -14.73 0.38
CA GLN A 15 -14.54 -14.19 0.14
C GLN A 15 -14.60 -12.75 -0.38
N LEU A 16 -15.54 -12.44 -1.27
CA LEU A 16 -15.78 -11.10 -1.77
C LEU A 16 -16.27 -10.18 -0.65
N LYS A 17 -17.23 -10.62 0.18
CA LYS A 17 -17.67 -9.86 1.36
C LYS A 17 -16.52 -9.62 2.34
N ARG A 18 -15.65 -10.61 2.57
CA ARG A 18 -14.44 -10.47 3.40
C ARG A 18 -13.47 -9.47 2.78
N ALA A 19 -13.18 -9.58 1.50
CA ALA A 19 -12.29 -8.69 0.76
C ALA A 19 -12.81 -7.24 0.73
N MET A 20 -14.13 -7.06 0.60
CA MET A 20 -14.82 -5.77 0.64
C MET A 20 -14.87 -5.18 2.06
N GLN A 21 -15.02 -6.03 3.09
CA GLN A 21 -14.87 -5.63 4.50
C GLN A 21 -13.42 -5.23 4.81
N THR A 22 -12.44 -5.80 4.10
CA THR A 22 -11.03 -5.40 4.16
C THR A 22 -10.65 -4.34 3.14
N ARG A 23 -11.55 -3.41 2.79
CA ARG A 23 -11.06 -2.08 2.39
C ARG A 23 -10.38 -1.52 3.63
N PRO A 24 -9.04 -1.37 3.66
CA PRO A 24 -8.39 -0.86 4.86
C PRO A 24 -9.07 0.47 5.16
N VAL A 25 -9.61 0.62 6.36
CA VAL A 25 -10.38 1.80 6.80
C VAL A 25 -9.66 3.12 6.48
N ILE A 26 -8.34 3.06 6.35
CA ILE A 26 -7.45 4.10 5.84
C ILE A 26 -7.83 4.59 4.43
N ASP A 27 -8.14 3.70 3.48
CA ASP A 27 -8.55 4.08 2.12
C ASP A 27 -9.91 4.79 2.11
N LEU A 28 -10.82 4.37 3.00
CA LEU A 28 -12.11 5.05 3.17
C LEU A 28 -11.92 6.43 3.81
N ALA A 29 -11.12 6.53 4.87
CA ALA A 29 -10.78 7.81 5.50
C ALA A 29 -10.09 8.77 4.52
N ARG A 30 -9.19 8.24 3.69
CA ARG A 30 -8.55 9.00 2.60
C ARG A 30 -9.60 9.53 1.62
N GLY A 31 -10.55 8.70 1.19
CA GLY A 31 -11.67 9.13 0.35
C GLY A 31 -12.56 10.20 1.00
N VAL A 32 -12.82 10.10 2.31
CA VAL A 32 -13.54 11.11 3.08
C VAL A 32 -12.82 12.45 3.07
N LEU A 33 -11.50 12.46 3.31
CA LEU A 33 -10.69 13.67 3.29
C LEU A 33 -10.65 14.31 1.89
N MET A 34 -10.52 13.50 0.84
CA MET A 34 -10.59 13.96 -0.54
C MET A 34 -11.93 14.62 -0.84
N ALA A 35 -13.05 13.98 -0.48
CA ALA A 35 -14.39 14.51 -0.75
C ALA A 35 -14.72 15.76 0.08
N SER A 36 -14.26 15.82 1.34
CA SER A 36 -14.60 16.90 2.28
C SER A 36 -13.76 18.16 2.05
N PHE A 37 -12.51 18.00 1.64
CA PHE A 37 -11.53 19.09 1.57
C PHE A 37 -10.95 19.31 0.16
N GLY A 38 -11.38 18.54 -0.84
CA GLY A 38 -10.89 18.64 -2.22
C GLY A 38 -9.44 18.20 -2.40
N LEU A 39 -8.93 17.35 -1.50
CA LEU A 39 -7.54 16.90 -1.49
C LEU A 39 -7.27 15.86 -2.58
N SER A 40 -6.02 15.81 -3.04
CA SER A 40 -5.52 14.66 -3.79
C SER A 40 -5.40 13.42 -2.89
N ALA A 41 -5.28 12.23 -3.49
CA ALA A 41 -5.06 11.00 -2.71
C ALA A 41 -3.72 11.02 -1.94
N ALA A 42 -2.69 11.70 -2.47
CA ALA A 42 -1.41 11.85 -1.80
C ALA A 42 -1.52 12.79 -0.59
N ASP A 43 -2.19 13.92 -0.78
CA ASP A 43 -2.41 14.93 0.27
C ASP A 43 -3.25 14.38 1.41
N ALA A 44 -4.33 13.66 1.08
CA ALA A 44 -5.16 13.02 2.09
C ALA A 44 -4.39 11.94 2.88
N TRP A 45 -3.43 11.24 2.28
CA TRP A 45 -2.54 10.34 3.01
C TRP A 45 -1.59 11.11 3.95
N ASN A 46 -1.00 12.21 3.46
CA ASN A 46 -0.13 13.05 4.28
C ASN A 46 -0.86 13.61 5.50
N VAL A 47 -2.11 14.07 5.34
CA VAL A 47 -2.97 14.51 6.45
C VAL A 47 -3.15 13.40 7.48
N LEU A 48 -3.44 12.16 7.07
CA LEU A 48 -3.59 11.04 8.01
C LEU A 48 -2.31 10.76 8.81
N VAL A 49 -1.16 10.86 8.16
CA VAL A 49 0.15 10.64 8.77
C VAL A 49 0.52 11.78 9.74
N GLU A 50 0.27 13.04 9.38
CA GLU A 50 0.49 14.19 10.25
C GLU A 50 -0.40 14.17 11.49
N VAL A 51 -1.69 13.86 11.32
CA VAL A 51 -2.64 13.72 12.43
C VAL A 51 -2.22 12.58 13.36
N SER A 52 -1.80 11.44 12.79
CA SER A 52 -1.31 10.29 13.55
C SER A 52 -0.10 10.64 14.41
N GLN A 53 0.86 11.40 13.86
CA GLN A 53 2.05 11.86 14.56
C GLN A 53 1.70 12.83 15.68
N HIS A 54 0.88 13.85 15.41
CA HIS A 54 0.51 14.86 16.39
C HIS A 54 -0.36 14.30 17.52
N ALA A 55 -1.29 13.40 17.20
CA ALA A 55 -2.12 12.73 18.19
C ALA A 55 -1.39 11.57 18.90
N ASN A 56 -0.19 11.18 18.44
CA ASN A 56 0.52 9.98 18.88
C ASN A 56 -0.38 8.72 18.87
N THR A 57 -1.20 8.60 17.83
CA THR A 57 -2.14 7.49 17.63
C THR A 57 -1.83 6.78 16.32
N LYS A 58 -2.03 5.48 16.23
CA LYS A 58 -1.83 4.74 14.97
C LYS A 58 -2.78 5.28 13.88
N VAL A 59 -2.29 5.43 12.65
CA VAL A 59 -3.05 5.89 11.47
C VAL A 59 -4.37 5.12 11.29
N HIS A 60 -4.39 3.81 11.57
CA HIS A 60 -5.60 3.01 11.49
C HIS A 60 -6.72 3.52 12.41
N HIS A 61 -6.40 3.90 13.65
CA HIS A 61 -7.39 4.42 14.60
C HIS A 61 -7.90 5.81 14.19
N VAL A 62 -7.00 6.66 13.70
CA VAL A 62 -7.40 7.96 13.11
C VAL A 62 -8.38 7.76 11.95
N ALA A 63 -8.13 6.75 11.11
CA ALA A 63 -8.98 6.42 9.99
C ALA A 63 -10.35 5.87 10.44
N GLU A 64 -10.39 5.02 11.47
CA GLU A 64 -11.65 4.54 12.08
C GLU A 64 -12.49 5.71 12.59
N ASP A 65 -11.88 6.61 13.35
CA ASP A 65 -12.55 7.77 13.92
C ASP A 65 -13.08 8.73 12.84
N LEU A 66 -12.31 8.96 11.77
CA LEU A 66 -12.73 9.77 10.62
C LEU A 66 -13.91 9.16 9.86
N VAL A 67 -13.89 7.84 9.65
CA VAL A 67 -14.99 7.13 8.97
C VAL A 67 -16.23 7.09 9.87
N GLY A 68 -16.07 6.86 11.17
CA GLY A 68 -17.14 6.94 12.16
C GLY A 68 -17.81 8.32 12.16
N ALA A 69 -17.01 9.39 12.06
CA ALA A 69 -17.52 10.76 12.03
C ALA A 69 -18.48 11.04 10.85
N VAL A 70 -18.21 10.46 9.68
CA VAL A 70 -19.11 10.57 8.52
C VAL A 70 -20.38 9.75 8.71
N ASN A 71 -20.32 8.67 9.48
CA ASN A 71 -21.47 7.83 9.81
C ASN A 71 -22.31 8.36 10.97
N GLY A 72 -21.94 9.50 11.57
CA GLY A 72 -22.69 10.19 12.63
C GLY A 72 -22.10 10.05 14.03
N ASP A 73 -20.95 9.37 14.20
CA ASP A 73 -20.28 9.30 15.50
C ASP A 73 -19.54 10.62 15.80
N PRO A 74 -19.45 11.04 17.07
CA PRO A 74 -18.72 12.26 17.41
C PRO A 74 -17.20 12.02 17.28
N LEU A 75 -16.54 12.77 16.39
CA LEU A 75 -15.09 12.81 16.34
C LEU A 75 -14.54 13.50 17.61
N PRO A 76 -13.59 12.89 18.35
CA PRO A 76 -12.99 13.50 19.52
C PRO A 76 -12.41 14.89 19.21
N ASP A 77 -12.70 15.87 20.08
CA ASP A 77 -12.26 17.26 19.91
C ASP A 77 -10.75 17.43 19.64
N PRO A 78 -9.82 16.77 20.36
CA PRO A 78 -8.41 16.90 20.05
C PRO A 78 -8.09 16.38 18.65
N LEU A 79 -8.67 15.25 18.23
CA LEU A 79 -8.42 14.67 16.91
C LEU A 79 -8.95 15.59 15.79
N ARG A 80 -10.12 16.18 16.00
CA ARG A 80 -10.71 17.15 15.08
C ARG A 80 -9.78 18.35 14.84
N GLN A 81 -9.21 18.91 15.91
CA GLN A 81 -8.28 20.04 15.81
C GLN A 81 -7.03 19.67 15.01
N HIS A 82 -6.46 18.49 15.24
CA HIS A 82 -5.29 18.02 14.49
C HIS A 82 -5.61 17.82 13.01
N VAL A 83 -6.78 17.28 12.66
CA VAL A 83 -7.21 17.14 11.25
C VAL A 83 -7.32 18.50 10.57
N PHE A 84 -7.98 19.47 11.20
CA PHE A 84 -8.09 20.82 10.64
C PHE A 84 -6.73 21.49 10.47
N ALA A 85 -5.84 21.37 11.46
CA ALA A 85 -4.49 21.91 11.37
C ALA A 85 -3.70 21.27 10.22
N ALA A 86 -3.70 19.94 10.12
CA ALA A 86 -2.99 19.23 9.05
C ALA A 86 -3.54 19.56 7.65
N VAL A 87 -4.86 19.69 7.50
CA VAL A 87 -5.47 20.12 6.23
C VAL A 87 -5.07 21.56 5.89
N ALA A 88 -5.06 22.47 6.87
CA ALA A 88 -4.66 23.86 6.66
C ALA A 88 -3.19 24.00 6.24
N GLU A 89 -2.30 23.17 6.80
CA GLU A 89 -0.88 23.12 6.39
C GLU A 89 -0.74 22.64 4.94
N VAL A 90 -1.45 21.57 4.57
CA VAL A 90 -1.40 21.00 3.20
C VAL A 90 -1.99 21.94 2.15
N LEU A 91 -3.04 22.68 2.49
CA LEU A 91 -3.66 23.68 1.62
C LEU A 91 -2.95 25.06 1.66
N GLY A 92 -2.04 25.26 2.61
CA GLY A 92 -1.24 26.47 2.74
C GLY A 92 -0.16 26.58 1.64
N PRO A 93 0.55 27.71 1.54
CA PRO A 93 1.58 27.93 0.52
C PRO A 93 2.82 27.03 0.63
N HIS A 94 2.85 26.08 1.58
CA HIS A 94 3.89 25.07 1.73
C HIS A 94 3.40 23.66 1.35
N ALA A 95 2.82 23.52 0.16
CA ALA A 95 2.60 22.21 -0.41
C ALA A 95 3.96 21.57 -0.75
N PRO A 96 4.34 20.41 -0.19
CA PRO A 96 5.30 19.56 -0.88
C PRO A 96 4.63 19.13 -2.19
N ASN A 97 5.00 19.81 -3.27
CA ASN A 97 4.73 19.38 -4.64
C ASN A 97 5.19 17.92 -4.78
N HIS A 98 4.26 16.96 -4.66
CA HIS A 98 4.49 15.62 -5.15
C HIS A 98 3.93 15.55 -6.56
N PRO A 99 4.77 15.46 -7.60
CA PRO A 99 4.27 15.05 -8.91
C PRO A 99 3.62 13.68 -8.71
N SER A 100 2.38 13.55 -9.18
CA SER A 100 1.63 12.31 -9.26
C SER A 100 2.59 11.16 -9.52
N ALA A 101 2.75 10.27 -8.53
CA ALA A 101 3.45 9.03 -8.72
C ALA A 101 2.85 8.35 -9.95
N GLU A 102 3.61 8.33 -11.04
CA GLU A 102 3.35 7.51 -12.21
C GLU A 102 3.38 6.07 -11.71
N TRP A 103 2.21 5.54 -11.38
CA TRP A 103 2.05 4.12 -11.16
C TRP A 103 2.28 3.45 -12.52
N THR A 104 3.53 3.07 -12.76
CA THR A 104 3.83 2.08 -13.79
C THR A 104 3.43 0.71 -13.23
N PRO A 105 2.51 -0.02 -13.88
CA PRO A 105 2.25 -1.40 -13.47
C PRO A 105 3.54 -2.20 -13.63
N PRO A 106 3.79 -3.25 -12.82
CA PRO A 106 4.82 -4.21 -13.14
C PRO A 106 4.42 -4.88 -14.46
N THR A 107 4.97 -4.37 -15.57
CA THR A 107 4.79 -5.04 -16.87
C THR A 107 5.47 -6.39 -16.78
N ASP A 108 4.72 -7.41 -17.19
CA ASP A 108 5.08 -8.82 -17.25
C ASP A 108 6.59 -9.09 -17.36
N ARG A 109 7.13 -9.78 -16.36
CA ARG A 109 8.38 -10.52 -16.50
C ARG A 109 8.07 -11.80 -17.26
N THR A 110 7.81 -11.68 -18.56
CA THR A 110 7.88 -12.79 -19.49
C THR A 110 8.59 -12.34 -20.75
N SER A 111 9.57 -13.15 -21.17
CA SER A 111 10.30 -13.09 -22.44
C SER A 111 11.61 -12.30 -22.43
N GLN A 112 12.62 -12.86 -21.76
CA GLN A 112 13.98 -12.81 -22.27
C GLN A 112 14.44 -14.25 -22.55
N GLU A 113 13.96 -14.80 -23.66
CA GLU A 113 14.58 -15.94 -24.35
C GLU A 113 15.31 -15.44 -25.60
N GLY A 114 16.53 -15.95 -25.80
CA GLY A 114 17.44 -15.65 -26.91
C GLY A 114 18.66 -14.88 -26.41
N GLY A 115 19.77 -15.48 -25.98
CA GLY A 115 20.34 -16.78 -26.32
C GLY A 115 21.61 -16.53 -27.11
N ASP A 116 22.79 -16.71 -26.51
CA ASP A 116 23.93 -17.33 -27.16
C ASP A 116 25.00 -17.71 -26.12
N LYS A 117 25.78 -18.70 -26.50
CA LYS A 117 26.52 -19.66 -25.69
C LYS A 117 27.76 -19.07 -25.00
N ASP A 118 27.91 -19.38 -23.72
CA ASP A 118 29.21 -19.68 -23.12
C ASP A 118 29.01 -20.58 -21.91
N THR A 119 28.67 -21.84 -22.18
CA THR A 119 28.86 -22.92 -21.21
C THR A 119 30.28 -23.45 -21.41
N PRO A 120 31.19 -23.30 -20.45
CA PRO A 120 32.50 -23.94 -20.54
C PRO A 120 32.36 -25.43 -20.23
N PRO A 121 32.78 -26.35 -21.11
CA PRO A 121 32.96 -27.75 -20.72
C PRO A 121 34.31 -27.94 -20.00
N MET A 122 34.23 -28.70 -18.92
CA MET A 122 35.35 -29.22 -18.13
C MET A 122 36.38 -29.98 -18.98
N SER A 123 37.64 -29.83 -18.56
CA SER A 123 38.63 -30.89 -18.31
C SER A 123 39.95 -30.80 -19.08
N ASP A 124 40.99 -30.97 -18.26
CA ASP A 124 42.29 -31.56 -18.54
C ASP A 124 43.33 -30.78 -19.36
N ARG A 125 44.24 -30.15 -18.62
CA ARG A 125 45.66 -30.36 -18.90
C ARG A 125 46.49 -30.49 -17.63
N ARG A 126 46.64 -31.75 -17.25
CA ARG A 126 47.68 -32.41 -16.44
C ARG A 126 48.93 -31.61 -16.04
N ARG A 127 49.30 -31.91 -14.77
CA ARG A 127 50.65 -32.10 -14.18
C ARG A 127 51.52 -30.84 -14.17
N ASP A 128 52.08 -30.45 -13.03
CA ASP A 128 53.13 -31.24 -12.40
C ASP A 128 53.55 -30.77 -10.99
N LEU A 129 53.74 -31.78 -10.12
CA LEU A 129 54.87 -32.00 -9.19
C LEU A 129 55.09 -31.10 -7.95
N SER A 130 55.11 -31.81 -6.81
CA SER A 130 56.02 -31.66 -5.65
C SER A 130 55.88 -30.37 -4.81
N SER A 131 55.82 -30.38 -3.48
CA SER A 131 56.26 -31.34 -2.48
C SER A 131 55.76 -30.85 -1.12
N ASP A 132 55.27 -31.75 -0.27
CA ASP A 132 55.38 -31.70 1.21
C ASP A 132 56.87 -31.60 1.61
N PRO A 133 57.28 -31.24 2.85
CA PRO A 133 56.56 -31.35 4.13
C PRO A 133 56.81 -30.10 5.04
N LEU A 134 56.60 -30.03 6.37
CA LEU A 134 56.34 -30.91 7.50
C LEU A 134 55.70 -30.04 8.59
#